data_AF-A0A957G766-F1
#
_entry.id   AF-A0A957G766-F1
#
_cell.length_a   1.000
_cell.length_b   1.000
_cell.length_c   1.000
_cell.angle_alpha   90.00
_cell.angle_beta   90.00
_cell.angle_gamma   90.00
#
_symmetry.space_group_name_H-M   'P 1'
#
loop_
_entity.id
_entity.type
_entity.pdbx_description
1 polymer ?
#
loop_
_entity_poly.entity_id
_entity_poly.type
_entity_poly.pdbx_seq_one_letter_code
_entity_poly.pdbx_strand_id
1 'polypeptide(L)'
;MKVAFVLPWYGPDIPGGAETAARQTAERLAARGHTVEVLTTCLRDLYSDWSENSHPAGLSNHNGVTIRRFPVLSRDRTAFNQLNWQLMNGLRIPPEQEATFIEEMFRVPALYDYIREHQAEYVFLFTPYMFSSTYFGAQIVPARTALIPCLHDEPYVWLGLYRPVLQNAAALIFFSPA
;
A
#
# COMPACT_ATOMS: atom_id res chain seq x y z
N MET A 1 -2.35 -15.87 15.19
CA MET A 1 -2.44 -15.33 13.82
C MET A 1 -2.53 -13.81 13.94
N LYS A 2 -1.66 -13.08 13.24
CA LYS A 2 -1.59 -11.62 13.27
C LYS A 2 -2.31 -11.02 12.07
N VAL A 3 -2.86 -9.82 12.24
CA VAL A 3 -3.48 -9.04 11.16
C VAL A 3 -2.53 -7.92 10.77
N ALA A 4 -2.04 -7.92 9.53
CA ALA A 4 -1.18 -6.86 9.02
C ALA A 4 -1.97 -5.93 8.09
N PHE A 5 -2.02 -4.64 8.39
CA PHE A 5 -2.44 -3.61 7.43
C PHE A 5 -1.22 -3.10 6.68
N VAL A 6 -1.30 -3.05 5.35
CA VAL A 6 -0.20 -2.59 4.49
C VAL A 6 -0.66 -1.43 3.62
N LEU A 7 -0.02 -0.28 3.80
CA LEU A 7 -0.38 0.99 3.15
C LEU A 7 0.80 1.96 3.18
N PRO A 8 0.94 2.87 2.18
CA PRO A 8 2.11 3.75 2.09
C PRO A 8 2.26 4.68 3.29
N TRP A 9 1.14 5.22 3.78
CA TRP A 9 1.13 6.19 4.87
C TRP A 9 0.21 5.74 5.99
N TYR A 10 0.65 5.95 7.22
CA TYR A 10 -0.13 5.67 8.42
C TYR A 10 0.26 6.65 9.51
N GLY A 11 -0.70 7.12 10.29
CA GLY A 11 -0.47 8.05 11.40
C GLY A 11 -1.73 8.86 11.70
N PRO A 12 -1.79 9.55 12.86
CA PRO A 12 -2.95 10.35 13.25
C PRO A 12 -3.24 11.51 12.28
N ASP A 13 -2.20 12.09 11.70
CA ASP A 13 -2.29 13.28 10.83
C ASP A 13 -2.41 12.95 9.34
N ILE A 14 -2.56 11.68 8.96
CA ILE A 14 -2.72 11.29 7.55
C ILE A 14 -4.19 11.50 7.13
N PRO A 15 -4.46 12.35 6.13
CA PRO A 15 -5.82 12.83 5.84
C PRO A 15 -6.63 11.90 4.92
N GLY A 16 -5.99 10.94 4.26
CA GLY A 16 -6.63 10.13 3.22
C GLY A 16 -7.71 9.18 3.77
N GLY A 17 -8.75 8.94 2.95
CA GLY A 17 -9.90 8.12 3.34
C GLY A 17 -9.56 6.65 3.54
N ALA A 18 -8.72 6.08 2.67
CA ALA A 18 -8.25 4.70 2.77
C ALA A 18 -7.39 4.50 4.03
N GLU A 19 -6.49 5.45 4.29
CA GLU A 19 -5.60 5.49 5.45
C GLU A 19 -6.39 5.64 6.74
N THR A 20 -7.42 6.50 6.74
CA THR A 20 -8.33 6.68 7.87
C THR A 20 -9.12 5.41 8.15
N ALA A 21 -9.69 4.76 7.13
CA ALA A 21 -10.43 3.52 7.27
C ALA A 21 -9.53 2.39 7.81
N ALA A 22 -8.31 2.26 7.28
CA ALA A 22 -7.32 1.29 7.76
C ALA A 22 -6.94 1.55 9.22
N ARG A 23 -6.60 2.79 9.58
CA ARG A 23 -6.25 3.19 10.95
C ARG A 23 -7.37 2.87 11.93
N GLN A 24 -8.57 3.35 11.67
CA GLN A 24 -9.68 3.12 12.59
C GLN A 24 -10.02 1.63 12.72
N THR A 25 -9.89 0.85 11.64
CA THR A 25 -10.13 -0.60 11.69
C THR A 25 -9.03 -1.31 12.49
N ALA A 26 -7.76 -0.98 12.25
CA ALA A 26 -6.63 -1.53 12.98
C ALA A 26 -6.73 -1.27 14.48
N GLU A 27 -7.03 -0.03 14.88
CA GLU A 27 -7.20 0.38 16.28
C GLU A 27 -8.39 -0.33 16.94
N ARG A 28 -9.52 -0.42 16.24
CA ARG A 28 -10.72 -1.13 16.73
C ARG A 28 -10.52 -2.63 16.86
N LEU A 29 -9.67 -3.24 16.04
CA LEU A 29 -9.29 -4.64 16.16
C LEU A 29 -8.33 -4.84 17.34
N ALA A 30 -7.32 -3.98 17.48
CA ALA A 30 -6.39 -4.00 18.61
C ALA A 30 -7.12 -3.83 19.95
N ALA A 31 -8.06 -2.88 20.03
CA ALA A 31 -8.90 -2.66 21.21
C ALA A 31 -9.79 -3.86 21.59
N ARG A 32 -10.07 -4.77 20.64
CA ARG A 32 -10.81 -6.02 20.87
C ARG A 32 -9.89 -7.20 21.20
N GLY A 33 -8.59 -6.97 21.37
CA GLY A 33 -7.61 -8.00 21.76
C GLY A 33 -6.96 -8.74 20.59
N HIS A 34 -7.16 -8.31 19.34
CA HIS A 34 -6.45 -8.88 18.20
C HIS A 34 -5.02 -8.36 18.10
N THR A 35 -4.08 -9.21 17.70
CA THR A 35 -2.71 -8.77 17.40
C THR A 35 -2.66 -8.12 16.02
N VAL A 36 -2.53 -6.79 16.00
CA VAL A 36 -2.52 -5.98 14.76
C VAL A 36 -1.17 -5.29 14.59
N GLU A 37 -0.63 -5.38 13.37
CA GLU A 37 0.55 -4.65 12.96
C GLU A 37 0.25 -3.85 11.68
N VAL A 38 0.86 -2.68 11.56
CA VAL A 38 0.83 -1.87 10.35
C VAL A 38 2.22 -1.91 9.73
N LEU A 39 2.30 -2.38 8.49
CA LEU A 39 3.50 -2.33 7.67
C LEU A 39 3.37 -1.13 6.72
N THR A 40 4.18 -0.11 6.94
CA THR A 40 4.06 1.16 6.20
C THR A 40 5.42 1.71 5.85
N THR A 41 5.47 2.82 5.11
CA THR A 41 6.73 3.41 4.69
C THR A 41 7.18 4.51 5.64
N CYS A 42 8.41 4.97 5.44
CA CYS A 42 8.94 6.19 6.06
C CYS A 42 8.54 7.48 5.31
N LEU A 43 7.68 7.40 4.30
CA LEU A 43 7.17 8.57 3.58
C LEU A 43 6.24 9.41 4.46
N ARG A 44 6.24 10.73 4.27
CA ARG A 44 5.43 11.66 5.04
C ARG A 44 3.94 11.55 4.70
N ASP A 45 3.61 11.79 3.43
CA ASP A 45 2.24 11.91 2.95
C ASP A 45 2.18 11.86 1.40
N LEU A 46 0.96 11.86 0.87
CA LEU A 46 0.65 11.84 -0.57
C LEU A 46 1.28 13.01 -1.35
N TYR A 47 1.50 14.16 -0.71
CA TYR A 47 1.97 15.39 -1.36
C TYR A 47 3.49 15.62 -1.20
N SER A 48 4.19 14.69 -0.54
CA SER A 48 5.63 14.75 -0.30
C SER A 48 6.46 14.17 -1.45
N ASP A 49 7.77 14.44 -1.48
CA ASP A 49 8.67 13.73 -2.40
C ASP A 49 8.85 12.28 -1.93
N TRP A 50 8.36 11.32 -2.72
CA TRP A 50 8.44 9.89 -2.39
C TRP A 50 9.82 9.27 -2.53
N SER A 51 10.86 10.10 -2.70
CA SER A 51 12.26 9.72 -2.63
C SER A 51 12.88 10.02 -1.25
N GLU A 52 12.16 10.72 -0.37
CA GLU A 52 12.66 11.19 0.92
C GLU A 52 11.98 10.50 2.11
N ASN A 53 12.82 9.94 3.00
CA ASN A 53 12.35 9.35 4.25
C ASN A 53 12.15 10.45 5.30
N SER A 54 10.89 10.74 5.64
CA SER A 54 10.52 11.78 6.62
C SER A 54 10.25 11.21 8.02
N HIS A 55 9.93 9.93 8.14
CA HIS A 55 9.77 9.23 9.42
C HIS A 55 10.95 8.30 9.70
N PRO A 56 11.29 8.07 10.98
CA PRO A 56 12.29 7.06 11.33
C PRO A 56 11.80 5.66 10.96
N ALA A 57 12.72 4.84 10.45
CA ALA A 57 12.46 3.42 10.23
C ALA A 57 12.34 2.67 11.56
N GLY A 58 11.68 1.51 11.52
CA GLY A 58 11.56 0.60 12.67
C GLY A 58 10.20 0.65 13.35
N LEU A 59 10.19 0.25 14.62
CA LEU A 59 8.97 0.01 15.39
C LEU A 59 8.52 1.26 16.16
N SER A 60 7.22 1.46 16.16
CA SER A 60 6.52 2.39 17.05
C SER A 60 5.16 1.80 17.43
N ASN A 61 4.47 2.42 18.38
CA ASN A 61 3.12 2.01 18.76
C ASN A 61 2.20 3.23 18.83
N HIS A 62 0.97 3.06 18.36
CA HIS A 62 -0.09 4.06 18.51
C HIS A 62 -1.41 3.35 18.79
N ASN A 63 -2.11 3.74 19.86
CA ASN A 63 -3.41 3.19 20.24
C ASN A 63 -3.45 1.63 20.27
N GLY A 64 -2.37 1.00 20.74
CA GLY A 64 -2.26 -0.46 20.81
C GLY A 64 -1.92 -1.15 19.48
N VAL A 65 -1.77 -0.40 18.38
CA VAL A 65 -1.33 -0.90 17.08
C VAL A 65 0.18 -0.78 16.96
N THR A 66 0.87 -1.89 16.68
CA THR A 66 2.29 -1.88 16.33
C THR A 66 2.44 -1.32 14.92
N ILE A 67 3.31 -0.33 14.74
CA ILE A 67 3.60 0.26 13.43
C ILE A 67 5.06 -0.02 13.11
N ARG A 68 5.29 -0.67 11.97
CA ARG A 68 6.61 -0.92 11.41
C ARG A 68 6.81 -0.10 10.15
N ARG A 69 7.76 0.82 10.20
CA ARG A 69 8.12 1.67 9.06
C ARG A 69 9.35 1.14 8.35
N PHE A 70 9.27 1.11 7.03
CA PHE A 70 10.35 0.70 6.16
C PHE A 70 10.83 1.88 5.30
N PRO A 71 12.15 2.06 5.16
CA PRO A 71 12.68 3.13 4.34
C PRO A 71 12.39 2.88 2.86
N VAL A 72 12.06 3.95 2.14
CA VAL A 72 12.02 3.93 0.68
C VAL A 72 13.42 4.15 0.12
N LEU A 73 13.65 3.62 -1.09
CA LEU A 73 14.85 3.87 -1.87
C LEU A 73 14.67 5.07 -2.80
N SER A 74 15.80 5.57 -3.32
CA SER A 74 15.80 6.50 -4.45
C SER A 74 15.15 5.88 -5.69
N ARG A 75 14.58 6.73 -6.54
CA ARG A 75 13.77 6.40 -7.72
C ARG A 75 14.03 7.39 -8.85
N ASP A 76 13.69 7.03 -10.07
CA ASP A 76 13.61 7.96 -11.19
C ASP A 76 12.30 8.76 -11.11
N ARG A 77 12.37 9.86 -10.35
CA ARG A 77 11.26 10.81 -10.18
C ARG A 77 10.78 11.38 -11.51
N THR A 78 11.67 11.57 -12.49
CA THR A 78 11.32 12.18 -13.77
C THR A 78 10.46 11.22 -14.59
N ALA A 79 10.88 9.96 -14.69
CA ALA A 79 10.11 8.92 -15.36
C ALA A 79 8.72 8.75 -14.75
N PHE A 80 8.64 8.64 -13.41
CA PHE A 80 7.35 8.55 -12.71
C PHE A 80 6.47 9.77 -12.97
N ASN A 81 7.00 10.98 -12.79
CA ASN A 81 6.21 12.21 -12.92
C ASN A 81 5.65 12.38 -14.33
N GLN A 82 6.40 11.98 -15.37
CA GLN A 82 5.93 12.03 -16.75
C GLN A 82 4.74 11.10 -17.00
N LEU A 83 4.78 9.87 -16.48
CA LEU A 83 3.70 8.90 -16.62
C LEU A 83 2.49 9.28 -15.76
N ASN A 84 2.75 9.69 -14.51
CA ASN A 84 1.73 10.13 -13.58
C ASN A 84 1.00 11.38 -14.09
N TRP A 85 1.72 12.34 -14.71
CA TRP A 85 1.10 13.51 -15.33
C TRP A 85 0.14 13.12 -16.45
N GLN A 86 0.51 12.16 -17.31
CA GLN A 86 -0.39 11.67 -18.36
C GLN A 86 -1.67 11.09 -17.76
N LEU A 87 -1.52 10.20 -16.77
CA LEU A 87 -2.65 9.58 -16.07
C LEU A 87 -3.53 10.62 -15.38
N MET A 88 -2.96 11.59 -14.66
CA MET A 88 -3.71 12.66 -14.01
C MET A 88 -4.48 13.56 -14.98
N ASN A 89 -4.07 13.63 -16.26
CA ASN A 89 -4.75 14.39 -17.30
C ASN A 89 -5.71 13.52 -18.15
N GLY A 90 -6.08 12.32 -17.67
CA GLY A 90 -7.03 11.44 -18.36
C GLY A 90 -6.43 10.73 -19.58
N LEU A 91 -5.12 10.82 -19.79
CA LEU A 91 -4.44 10.11 -20.87
C LEU A 91 -4.12 8.67 -20.45
N ARG A 92 -4.03 7.79 -21.44
CA ARG A 92 -3.57 6.42 -21.24
C ARG A 92 -2.06 6.36 -21.41
N ILE A 93 -1.39 5.58 -20.57
CA ILE A 93 -0.01 5.18 -20.83
C ILE A 93 0.02 3.84 -21.60
N PRO A 94 1.02 3.61 -22.46
CA PRO A 94 1.21 2.32 -23.11
C PRO A 94 1.47 1.18 -22.10
N PRO A 95 1.02 -0.06 -22.38
CA PRO A 95 1.25 -1.22 -21.49
C PRO A 95 2.73 -1.44 -21.13
N GLU A 96 3.66 -1.15 -22.05
CA GLU A 96 5.09 -1.27 -21.81
C GLU A 96 5.64 -0.25 -20.80
N GLN A 97 4.91 0.84 -20.53
CA GLN A 97 5.28 1.86 -19.55
C GLN A 97 4.65 1.63 -18.17
N GLU A 98 3.70 0.70 -18.05
CA GLU A 98 3.05 0.36 -16.78
C GLU A 98 4.06 -0.14 -15.72
N ALA A 99 5.05 -0.93 -16.15
CA ALA A 99 6.12 -1.40 -15.28
C ALA A 99 6.94 -0.22 -14.71
N THR A 100 7.36 0.71 -15.57
CA THR A 100 8.07 1.93 -15.14
C THR A 100 7.22 2.77 -14.19
N PHE A 101 5.91 2.92 -14.46
CA PHE A 101 5.02 3.66 -13.58
C PHE A 101 5.01 3.10 -12.15
N ILE A 102 4.85 1.78 -12.00
CA ILE A 102 4.74 1.17 -10.66
C ILE A 102 6.10 0.99 -9.97
N GLU A 103 7.16 0.71 -10.73
CA GLU A 103 8.53 0.58 -10.20
C GLU A 103 9.08 1.91 -9.71
N GLU A 104 8.78 3.01 -10.41
CA GLU A 104 9.27 4.35 -10.07
C GLU A 104 8.31 5.15 -9.19
N MET A 105 7.18 4.57 -8.77
CA MET A 105 6.26 5.18 -7.81
C MET A 105 6.96 5.43 -6.46
N PHE A 106 7.36 4.37 -5.78
CA PHE A 106 8.35 4.35 -4.70
C PHE A 106 8.74 2.90 -4.45
N ARG A 107 9.94 2.67 -3.92
CA ARG A 107 10.49 1.32 -3.75
C ARG A 107 10.78 1.04 -2.28
N VAL A 108 10.19 -0.01 -1.74
CA VAL A 108 10.30 -0.39 -0.32
C VAL A 108 10.65 -1.88 -0.15
N PRO A 109 11.81 -2.34 -0.67
CA PRO A 109 12.14 -3.77 -0.71
C PRO A 109 12.16 -4.45 0.66
N ALA A 110 12.63 -3.75 1.70
CA ALA A 110 12.67 -4.29 3.06
C ALA A 110 11.28 -4.66 3.61
N LEU A 111 10.22 -3.97 3.16
CA LEU A 111 8.83 -4.34 3.49
C LEU A 111 8.46 -5.67 2.83
N TYR A 112 8.84 -5.85 1.56
CA TYR A 112 8.57 -7.08 0.81
C TYR A 112 9.35 -8.27 1.36
N ASP A 113 10.59 -8.05 1.78
CA ASP A 113 11.42 -9.06 2.44
C ASP A 113 10.77 -9.50 3.76
N TYR A 114 10.32 -8.54 4.57
CA TYR A 114 9.58 -8.83 5.80
C TYR A 114 8.31 -9.66 5.55
N ILE A 115 7.54 -9.33 4.50
CA ILE A 115 6.35 -10.12 4.13
C ILE A 115 6.77 -11.55 3.77
N ARG A 116 7.82 -11.76 2.95
CA ARG A 116 8.29 -13.12 2.59
C ARG A 116 8.73 -13.94 3.79
N GLU A 117 9.48 -13.32 4.69
CA GLU A 117 10.04 -13.98 5.88
C GLU A 117 8.94 -14.36 6.88
N HIS A 118 7.91 -13.52 7.04
CA HIS A 118 6.90 -13.70 8.07
C HIS A 118 5.52 -14.14 7.56
N GLN A 119 5.37 -14.45 6.27
CA GLN A 119 4.07 -14.72 5.63
C GLN A 119 3.18 -15.74 6.35
N ALA A 120 3.76 -16.73 7.04
CA ALA A 120 2.99 -17.75 7.75
C ALA A 120 2.27 -17.23 9.01
N GLU A 121 2.76 -16.13 9.60
CA GLU A 121 2.23 -15.56 10.84
C GLU A 121 1.01 -14.65 10.62
N TYR A 122 0.87 -14.12 9.41
CA TYR A 122 -0.05 -13.03 9.08
C TYR A 122 -1.19 -13.45 8.14
N VAL A 123 -2.28 -12.70 8.25
CA VAL A 123 -3.15 -12.34 7.13
C VAL A 123 -2.90 -10.87 6.80
N PHE A 124 -2.84 -10.53 5.51
CA PHE A 124 -2.48 -9.19 5.05
C PHE A 124 -3.67 -8.48 4.43
N LEU A 125 -3.94 -7.25 4.89
CA LEU A 125 -4.92 -6.34 4.33
C LEU A 125 -4.18 -5.20 3.64
N PHE A 126 -4.16 -5.21 2.31
CA PHE A 126 -3.47 -4.18 1.53
C PHE A 126 -4.45 -3.09 1.09
N THR A 127 -4.03 -1.82 1.18
CA THR A 127 -4.86 -0.69 0.77
C THR A 127 -4.02 0.58 0.52
N PRO A 128 -4.46 1.45 -0.40
CA PRO A 128 -5.31 1.16 -1.56
C PRO A 128 -4.55 0.43 -2.67
N TYR A 129 -5.26 -0.01 -3.72
CA TYR A 129 -4.73 -0.88 -4.79
C TYR A 129 -3.53 -0.30 -5.55
N MET A 130 -3.54 1.02 -5.78
CA MET A 130 -2.67 1.66 -6.77
C MET A 130 -1.20 1.79 -6.34
N PHE A 131 -0.91 1.67 -5.05
CA PHE A 131 0.44 1.94 -4.56
C PHE A 131 1.37 0.75 -4.74
N SER A 132 2.65 1.02 -5.01
CA SER A 132 3.66 -0.02 -5.17
C SER A 132 3.75 -0.95 -3.96
N SER A 133 3.56 -0.43 -2.73
CA SER A 133 3.48 -1.25 -1.51
C SER A 133 2.39 -2.31 -1.57
N THR A 134 1.23 -1.96 -2.15
CA THR A 134 0.11 -2.88 -2.37
C THR A 134 0.37 -3.78 -3.55
N TYR A 135 0.72 -3.23 -4.71
CA TYR A 135 0.96 -3.99 -5.93
C TYR A 135 1.99 -5.10 -5.74
N PHE A 136 3.19 -4.77 -5.28
CA PHE A 136 4.26 -5.77 -5.09
C PHE A 136 3.99 -6.66 -3.88
N GLY A 137 3.49 -6.09 -2.78
CA GLY A 137 3.27 -6.84 -1.54
C GLY A 137 2.18 -7.89 -1.66
N ALA A 138 1.04 -7.56 -2.28
CA ALA A 138 -0.11 -8.45 -2.43
C ALA A 138 0.22 -9.72 -3.23
N GLN A 139 1.18 -9.63 -4.15
CA GLN A 139 1.60 -10.72 -5.02
C GLN A 139 2.54 -11.73 -4.32
N ILE A 140 3.11 -11.39 -3.16
CA ILE A 140 4.07 -12.26 -2.45
C ILE A 140 3.37 -13.50 -1.88
N VAL A 141 2.18 -13.32 -1.32
CA VAL A 141 1.42 -14.41 -0.68
C VAL A 141 -0.10 -14.26 -0.95
N PRO A 142 -0.55 -14.44 -2.20
CA PRO A 142 -1.93 -14.12 -2.60
C PRO A 142 -3.00 -14.86 -1.77
N ALA A 143 -2.71 -16.11 -1.37
CA ALA A 143 -3.59 -16.94 -0.54
C ALA A 143 -3.84 -16.39 0.88
N ARG A 144 -3.05 -15.41 1.35
CA ARG A 144 -3.20 -14.74 2.65
C ARG A 144 -3.47 -13.25 2.51
N THR A 145 -3.77 -12.80 1.31
CA THR A 145 -3.98 -11.40 0.95
C THR A 145 -5.47 -11.11 0.81
N ALA A 146 -5.95 -10.13 1.56
CA ALA A 146 -7.19 -9.41 1.28
C ALA A 146 -6.85 -8.01 0.76
N LEU A 147 -7.46 -7.60 -0.35
CA LEU A 147 -7.33 -6.24 -0.87
C LEU A 147 -8.54 -5.41 -0.44
N ILE A 148 -8.27 -4.23 0.11
CA ILE A 148 -9.25 -3.15 0.23
C ILE A 148 -8.87 -2.15 -0.87
N PRO A 149 -9.36 -2.33 -2.11
CA PRO A 149 -8.78 -1.66 -3.24
C PRO A 149 -9.07 -0.16 -3.23
N CYS A 150 -10.23 0.30 -2.75
CA CYS A 150 -10.65 1.70 -2.83
C CYS A 150 -10.70 2.19 -4.29
N LEU A 151 -11.36 1.41 -5.17
CA LEU A 151 -11.45 1.74 -6.59
C LEU A 151 -12.26 3.03 -6.82
N HIS A 152 -11.78 3.84 -7.75
CA HIS A 152 -12.44 5.05 -8.24
C HIS A 152 -12.51 5.00 -9.78
N ASP A 153 -13.39 5.81 -10.37
CA ASP A 153 -13.37 6.04 -11.82
C ASP A 153 -12.24 7.02 -12.15
N GLU A 154 -11.02 6.47 -12.22
CA GLU A 154 -9.78 7.20 -12.41
C GLU A 154 -8.84 6.47 -13.38
N PRO A 155 -7.94 7.18 -14.08
CA PRO A 155 -7.11 6.57 -15.13
C PRO A 155 -6.23 5.39 -14.67
N TYR A 156 -5.83 5.36 -13.39
CA TYR A 156 -5.04 4.27 -12.81
C TYR A 156 -5.77 2.92 -12.83
N VAL A 157 -7.11 2.90 -12.69
CA VAL A 157 -7.88 1.64 -12.59
C VAL A 157 -7.86 0.85 -13.89
N TRP A 158 -7.57 1.52 -15.00
CA TRP A 158 -7.53 0.95 -16.34
C TRP A 158 -6.16 0.36 -16.70
N LEU A 159 -5.14 0.53 -15.85
CA LEU A 159 -3.83 -0.09 -16.06
C LEU A 159 -3.95 -1.62 -15.93
N GLY A 160 -3.43 -2.33 -16.94
CA GLY A 160 -3.50 -3.78 -17.02
C GLY A 160 -2.81 -4.49 -15.86
N LEU A 161 -1.78 -3.87 -15.29
CA LEU A 161 -0.96 -4.39 -14.21
C LEU A 161 -1.77 -4.73 -12.95
N TYR A 162 -2.85 -4.00 -12.64
CA TYR A 162 -3.64 -4.25 -11.42
C TYR A 162 -4.60 -5.44 -11.56
N ARG A 163 -4.97 -5.82 -12.79
CA ARG A 163 -5.90 -6.92 -13.04
C ARG A 163 -5.47 -8.24 -12.37
N PRO A 164 -4.25 -8.77 -12.60
CA PRO A 164 -3.83 -10.01 -11.94
C PRO A 164 -3.77 -9.88 -10.42
N VAL A 165 -3.41 -8.71 -9.88
CA VAL A 165 -3.35 -8.51 -8.43
C VAL A 165 -4.72 -8.61 -7.78
N LEU A 166 -5.73 -7.97 -8.39
CA LEU A 166 -7.12 -8.04 -7.93
C LEU A 166 -7.71 -9.45 -8.07
N GLN A 167 -7.39 -10.16 -9.15
CA GLN A 167 -7.92 -11.51 -9.41
C GLN A 167 -7.32 -12.58 -8.50
N ASN A 168 -6.06 -12.43 -8.11
CA ASN A 168 -5.33 -13.46 -7.37
C ASN A 168 -5.44 -13.32 -5.85
N ALA A 169 -5.90 -12.18 -5.33
CA ALA A 169 -6.10 -12.00 -3.90
C ALA A 169 -7.15 -12.97 -3.36
N ALA A 170 -6.90 -13.52 -2.16
CA ALA A 170 -7.83 -14.44 -1.50
C ALA A 170 -9.18 -13.80 -1.15
N ALA A 171 -9.22 -12.48 -0.96
CA ALA A 171 -10.45 -11.73 -0.75
C ALA A 171 -10.36 -10.30 -1.29
N LEU A 172 -11.50 -9.75 -1.68
CA LEU A 172 -11.69 -8.34 -1.98
C LEU A 172 -12.70 -7.74 -0.99
N ILE A 173 -12.38 -6.59 -0.40
CA ILE A 173 -13.21 -5.90 0.57
C ILE A 173 -13.58 -4.53 -0.01
N PHE A 174 -14.85 -4.34 -0.32
CA PHE A 174 -15.37 -3.07 -0.86
C PHE A 174 -16.05 -2.24 0.23
N PHE A 175 -16.01 -0.91 0.09
CA PHE A 175 -16.77 0.01 0.96
C PHE A 175 -18.21 0.25 0.48
N SER A 176 -18.60 -0.40 -0.61
CA SER A 176 -19.95 -0.43 -1.15
C SER A 176 -20.39 -1.89 -1.35
N PRO A 177 -21.70 -2.15 -1.45
CA PRO A 177 -22.18 -3.43 -1.96
C PRO A 177 -21.52 -3.77 -3.30
N ALA A 178 -21.23 -5.06 -3.50
CA ALA A 178 -20.69 -5.61 -4.74
C ALA A 178 -21.77 -5.77 -5.81
#